data_AF-A0A2V5ZNX0-F1
#
_entry.id   AF-A0A2V5ZNX0-F1
#
_cell.length_a   1.000
_cell.length_b   1.000
_cell.length_c   1.000
_cell.angle_alpha   90.00
_cell.angle_beta   90.00
_cell.angle_gamma   90.00
#
_symmetry.space_group_name_H-M   'P 1'
#
loop_
_entity.id
_entity.type
_entity.pdbx_description
1 polymer ?
#
loop_
_entity_poly.entity_id
_entity_poly.type
_entity_poly.pdbx_seq_one_letter_code
_entity_poly.pdbx_strand_id
1 'polypeptide(L)'
;EALRSLPTTKQAIIVTGGGIVLRNENAEIVKRLGVIVWLDGDEETLFARAFRKRNRPLLQTKNPRKTFSQILDARRPLYANIADVRVDTSILTDEELAMAILAKVRRMNPKPESPIPATAS
;
A
#
# COMPACT_ATOMS: atom_id res chain seq x y z
N GLU A 1 0.68 17.60 6.67
CA GLU A 1 1.05 18.67 5.71
C GLU A 1 1.27 18.11 4.31
N ALA A 2 2.28 17.25 4.09
CA ALA A 2 2.61 16.69 2.77
C ALA A 2 1.44 15.99 2.03
N LEU A 3 0.55 15.28 2.75
CA LEU A 3 -0.60 14.62 2.13
C LEU A 3 -1.63 15.62 1.56
N ARG A 4 -1.74 16.81 2.18
CA ARG A 4 -2.70 17.86 1.76
C ARG A 4 -2.21 18.65 0.54
N SER A 5 -0.90 18.61 0.24
CA SER A 5 -0.29 19.30 -0.90
C SER A 5 -0.18 18.42 -2.15
N LEU A 6 -0.73 17.20 -2.14
CA LEU A 6 -0.67 16.32 -3.30
C LEU A 6 -1.60 16.82 -4.42
N PRO A 7 -1.09 16.92 -5.66
CA PRO A 7 -1.91 17.36 -6.79
C PRO A 7 -2.94 16.29 -7.14
N THR A 8 -4.21 16.68 -7.25
CA THR A 8 -5.34 15.79 -7.60
C THR A 8 -5.60 15.67 -9.11
N THR A 9 -4.88 16.44 -9.93
CA THR A 9 -5.11 16.58 -11.38
C THR A 9 -4.19 15.75 -12.26
N LYS A 10 -3.23 15.00 -11.68
CA LYS A 10 -2.29 14.13 -12.42
C LYS A 10 -2.44 12.68 -11.99
N GLN A 11 -2.39 11.78 -12.96
CA GLN A 11 -2.28 10.35 -12.69
C GLN A 11 -0.92 10.06 -12.04
N ALA A 12 -0.94 9.48 -10.85
CA ALA A 12 0.27 9.18 -10.08
C ALA A 12 0.06 7.95 -9.18
N ILE A 13 1.16 7.26 -8.86
CA ILE A 13 1.20 6.24 -7.82
C ILE A 13 1.73 6.90 -6.55
N ILE A 14 0.94 6.87 -5.48
CA ILE A 14 1.31 7.45 -4.19
C ILE A 14 1.65 6.33 -3.21
N VAL A 15 2.92 6.22 -2.86
CA VAL A 15 3.37 5.28 -1.81
C VAL A 15 3.26 5.98 -0.46
N THR A 16 2.46 5.43 0.43
CA THR A 16 2.26 5.99 1.78
C THR A 16 3.16 5.28 2.80
N GLY A 17 3.45 5.97 3.91
CA GLY A 17 4.07 5.32 5.06
C GLY A 17 3.05 4.43 5.78
N GLY A 18 3.48 3.31 6.35
CA GLY A 18 2.58 2.37 7.04
C GLY A 18 1.89 2.92 8.30
N GLY A 19 2.16 4.16 8.70
CA GLY A 19 1.43 4.85 9.78
C GLY A 19 0.29 5.74 9.27
N ILE A 20 0.05 5.80 7.95
CA ILE A 20 -0.90 6.74 7.35
C ILE A 20 -2.31 6.59 7.95
N VAL A 21 -2.71 5.35 8.23
CA VAL A 21 -4.03 4.99 8.76
C VAL A 21 -4.24 5.32 10.23
N LEU A 22 -3.20 5.71 10.97
CA LEU A 22 -3.29 5.97 12.41
C LEU A 22 -4.00 7.28 12.76
N ARG A 23 -4.17 8.18 11.78
CA ARG A 23 -4.94 9.42 11.94
C ARG A 23 -6.13 9.37 11.00
N ASN A 24 -7.34 9.42 11.54
CA ASN A 24 -8.57 9.36 10.75
C ASN A 24 -8.62 10.44 9.66
N GLU A 25 -8.11 11.64 9.94
CA GLU A 25 -8.01 12.72 8.94
C GLU A 25 -7.21 12.31 7.69
N ASN A 26 -6.14 11.53 7.86
CA ASN A 26 -5.35 11.05 6.73
C ASN A 26 -6.14 10.03 5.91
N ALA A 27 -6.86 9.11 6.57
CA ALA A 27 -7.71 8.14 5.88
C ALA A 27 -8.73 8.84 4.97
N GLU A 28 -9.37 9.89 5.48
CA GLU A 28 -10.33 10.68 4.70
C GLU A 28 -9.69 11.44 3.54
N ILE A 29 -8.46 11.93 3.70
CA ILE A 29 -7.73 12.55 2.60
C ILE A 29 -7.38 11.50 1.54
N VAL A 30 -6.80 10.36 1.93
CA VAL A 30 -6.36 9.31 0.98
C VAL A 30 -7.54 8.76 0.19
N LYS A 31 -8.71 8.56 0.83
CA LYS A 31 -9.95 8.14 0.13
C LYS A 31 -10.38 9.09 -0.98
N ARG A 32 -10.05 10.38 -0.89
CA ARG A 32 -10.36 11.37 -1.92
C ARG A 32 -9.33 11.41 -3.06
N LEU A 33 -8.15 10.81 -2.89
CA LEU A 33 -7.08 10.85 -3.89
C LEU A 33 -7.25 9.81 -5.00
N GLY A 34 -8.01 8.75 -4.76
CA GLY A 34 -8.29 7.71 -5.74
C GLY A 34 -8.33 6.32 -5.11
N VAL A 35 -8.03 5.32 -5.93
CA VAL A 35 -8.07 3.90 -5.55
C VAL A 35 -6.98 3.57 -4.53
N ILE A 36 -7.38 2.96 -3.42
CA ILE A 36 -6.52 2.52 -2.34
C ILE A 36 -6.20 1.03 -2.48
N VAL A 37 -4.93 0.74 -2.73
CA VAL A 37 -4.41 -0.63 -2.80
C VAL A 37 -3.67 -0.96 -1.50
N TRP A 38 -4.17 -1.95 -0.77
CA TRP A 38 -3.49 -2.53 0.38
C TRP A 38 -2.69 -3.77 -0.04
N LEU A 39 -1.37 -3.66 0.09
CA LEU A 39 -0.43 -4.76 -0.06
C LEU A 39 -0.33 -5.50 1.28
N ASP A 40 -0.95 -6.67 1.36
CA ASP A 40 -0.97 -7.51 2.55
C ASP A 40 -0.10 -8.75 2.36
N GLY A 41 0.04 -9.55 3.40
CA GLY A 41 0.66 -10.87 3.36
C GLY A 41 0.62 -11.55 4.71
N ASP A 42 1.14 -12.76 4.75
CA ASP A 42 1.35 -13.47 6.01
C ASP A 42 2.36 -12.71 6.89
N GLU A 43 2.23 -12.86 8.21
CA GLU A 43 3.05 -12.11 9.16
C GLU A 43 4.55 -12.42 8.98
N GLU A 44 4.90 -13.66 8.63
CA GLU A 44 6.29 -14.08 8.48
C GLU A 44 6.95 -13.39 7.30
N THR A 45 6.30 -13.39 6.12
CA THR A 45 6.78 -12.69 4.93
C THR A 45 6.88 -11.19 5.18
N LEU A 46 5.86 -10.58 5.76
CA LEU A 46 5.88 -9.14 6.04
C LEU A 46 6.97 -8.76 7.06
N PHE A 47 7.17 -9.58 8.09
CA PHE A 47 8.24 -9.37 9.08
C PHE A 47 9.62 -9.49 8.43
N ALA A 48 9.87 -10.55 7.65
CA ALA A 48 11.14 -10.75 6.96
C ALA A 48 11.47 -9.55 6.05
N ARG A 49 10.50 -9.06 5.28
CA ARG A 49 10.66 -7.86 4.43
C ARG A 49 10.89 -6.59 5.24
N ALA A 50 10.18 -6.41 6.36
CA ALA A 50 10.35 -5.26 7.22
C ALA A 50 11.73 -5.24 7.88
N PHE A 51 12.20 -6.40 8.35
CA PHE A 51 13.46 -6.54 9.08
C PHE A 51 14.71 -6.40 8.19
N ARG A 52 14.63 -6.79 6.91
CA ARG A 52 15.72 -6.57 5.93
C ARG A 52 16.04 -5.09 5.70
N LYS A 53 15.09 -4.18 5.97
CA LYS A 53 15.31 -2.73 5.80
C LYS A 53 15.91 -2.14 7.08
N ARG A 54 17.15 -1.64 7.00
CA ARG A 54 17.90 -1.06 8.13
C ARG A 54 17.20 0.15 8.79
N ASN A 55 16.32 0.86 8.08
CA ASN A 55 15.64 2.07 8.58
C ASN A 55 14.21 1.79 9.07
N ARG A 56 14.06 0.99 10.14
CA ARG A 56 12.77 0.74 10.81
C ARG A 56 12.82 1.09 12.30
N PRO A 57 12.71 2.39 12.68
CA PRO A 57 12.77 2.82 14.08
C PRO A 57 11.78 2.10 14.99
N LEU A 58 10.56 1.82 14.51
CA LEU A 58 9.53 1.12 15.29
C LEU A 58 9.88 -0.33 15.63
N LEU A 59 10.86 -0.94 14.96
CA LEU A 59 11.29 -2.32 15.21
C LEU A 59 12.62 -2.38 15.98
N GLN A 60 13.18 -1.24 16.39
CA GLN A 60 14.37 -1.16 17.25
C GLN A 60 13.97 -1.35 18.72
N THR A 61 13.40 -2.50 19.03
CA THR A 61 12.93 -2.85 20.38
C THR A 61 13.60 -4.14 20.88
N LYS A 62 13.44 -4.45 22.17
CA LYS A 62 13.97 -5.70 22.76
C LYS A 62 13.40 -6.97 22.11
N ASN A 63 12.21 -6.91 21.53
CA ASN A 63 11.58 -8.03 20.82
C ASN A 63 10.89 -7.52 19.55
N PRO A 64 11.65 -7.39 18.44
CA PRO A 64 11.12 -6.86 17.18
C PRO A 64 9.95 -7.67 16.63
N ARG A 65 9.94 -9.00 16.81
CA ARG A 65 8.86 -9.87 16.31
C ARG A 65 7.55 -9.58 17.05
N LYS A 66 7.59 -9.51 18.38
CA LYS A 66 6.42 -9.15 19.19
C LYS A 66 5.92 -7.75 18.85
N THR A 67 6.82 -6.77 18.73
CA THR A 67 6.43 -5.40 18.36
C THR A 67 5.81 -5.35 16.96
N PHE A 68 6.35 -6.10 16.01
CA PHE A 68 5.81 -6.18 14.65
C PHE A 68 4.40 -6.77 14.64
N SER A 69 4.19 -7.91 15.31
CA SER A 69 2.88 -8.56 15.42
C SER A 69 1.83 -7.61 16.01
N GLN A 70 2.16 -6.93 17.11
CA GLN A 70 1.28 -5.92 17.72
C GLN A 70 0.93 -4.76 16.77
N ILE A 71 1.92 -4.27 16.01
CA ILE A 71 1.71 -3.21 15.01
C ILE A 71 0.79 -3.71 13.90
N LEU A 72 1.00 -4.94 13.41
CA LEU A 72 0.25 -5.52 12.32
C LEU A 72 -1.21 -5.75 12.74
N ASP A 73 -1.44 -6.34 13.90
CA ASP A 73 -2.78 -6.59 14.45
C ASP A 73 -3.56 -5.31 14.67
N ALA A 74 -2.91 -4.26 15.17
CA ALA A 74 -3.55 -2.96 15.37
C ALA A 74 -3.91 -2.27 14.03
N ARG A 75 -3.11 -2.47 12.97
CA ARG A 75 -3.26 -1.72 11.71
C ARG A 75 -4.05 -2.48 10.64
N ARG A 76 -4.08 -3.81 10.65
CA ARG A 76 -4.82 -4.62 9.67
C ARG A 76 -6.29 -4.21 9.55
N PRO A 77 -7.06 -4.03 10.64
CA PRO A 77 -8.44 -3.56 10.54
C PRO A 77 -8.55 -2.17 9.91
N LEU A 78 -7.59 -1.29 10.20
CA LEU A 78 -7.57 0.07 9.65
C LEU A 78 -7.27 0.07 8.15
N TYR A 79 -6.33 -0.76 7.69
CA TYR A 79 -6.06 -0.94 6.27
C TYR A 79 -7.27 -1.55 5.56
N ALA A 80 -7.87 -2.61 6.13
CA ALA A 80 -9.05 -3.26 5.57
C ALA A 80 -10.24 -2.29 5.44
N ASN A 81 -10.41 -1.38 6.40
CA ASN A 81 -11.50 -0.41 6.41
C ASN A 81 -11.40 0.66 5.30
N ILE A 82 -10.20 0.94 4.80
CA ILE A 82 -10.01 2.01 3.81
C ILE A 82 -9.63 1.49 2.42
N ALA A 83 -9.22 0.24 2.29
CA ALA A 83 -8.73 -0.30 1.04
C ALA A 83 -9.89 -0.67 0.11
N ASP A 84 -9.79 -0.23 -1.14
CA ASP A 84 -10.67 -0.71 -2.22
C ASP A 84 -10.20 -2.09 -2.71
N VAL A 85 -8.89 -2.30 -2.73
CA VAL A 85 -8.26 -3.55 -3.18
C VAL A 85 -7.26 -4.05 -2.17
N ARG A 86 -7.41 -5.31 -1.77
CA ARG A 86 -6.38 -6.07 -1.05
C ARG A 86 -5.64 -6.97 -2.05
N VAL A 87 -4.31 -6.97 -2.00
CA VAL A 87 -3.47 -7.91 -2.74
C VAL A 87 -2.52 -8.60 -1.77
N ASP A 88 -2.57 -9.93 -1.75
CA ASP A 88 -1.63 -10.73 -0.99
C ASP A 88 -0.30 -10.79 -1.76
N THR A 89 0.77 -10.39 -1.08
CA THR A 89 2.11 -10.27 -1.63
C THR A 89 3.03 -11.39 -1.17
N SER A 90 2.51 -12.40 -0.48
CA SER A 90 3.31 -13.44 0.19
C SER A 90 4.08 -14.30 -0.81
N ILE A 91 3.45 -14.63 -1.94
CA ILE A 91 3.98 -15.56 -2.95
C ILE A 91 4.22 -14.94 -4.32
N LEU A 92 3.89 -13.66 -4.51
CA LEU A 92 4.01 -12.99 -5.81
C LEU A 92 5.38 -12.35 -5.97
N THR A 93 5.94 -12.46 -7.17
CA THR A 93 7.02 -11.60 -7.66
C THR A 93 6.53 -10.16 -7.83
N ASP A 94 7.46 -9.21 -7.97
CA ASP A 94 7.10 -7.80 -8.16
C ASP A 94 6.29 -7.57 -9.44
N GLU A 95 6.58 -8.34 -10.51
CA GLU A 95 5.86 -8.27 -11.79
C GLU A 95 4.44 -8.86 -11.67
N GLU A 96 4.30 -10.04 -11.08
CA GLU A 96 2.99 -10.65 -10.84
C GLU A 96 2.13 -9.78 -9.93
N LEU A 97 2.74 -9.14 -8.92
CA LEU A 97 2.06 -8.21 -8.04
C LEU A 97 1.56 -6.98 -8.80
N ALA A 98 2.42 -6.37 -9.63
CA ALA A 98 2.03 -5.22 -10.44
C ALA A 98 0.86 -5.57 -11.39
N MET A 99 0.93 -6.74 -12.04
CA MET A 99 -0.14 -7.23 -12.92
C MET A 99 -1.43 -7.52 -12.15
N ALA A 100 -1.35 -8.11 -10.96
CA ALA A 100 -2.51 -8.37 -10.11
C ALA A 100 -3.18 -7.06 -9.66
N ILE A 101 -2.39 -6.04 -9.31
CA ILE A 101 -2.90 -4.70 -8.97
C ILE A 101 -3.60 -4.10 -10.19
N LEU A 102 -2.94 -4.07 -11.35
CA LEU A 102 -3.48 -3.50 -12.57
C LEU A 102 -4.82 -4.15 -12.97
N ALA A 103 -4.88 -5.49 -12.92
CA ALA A 103 -6.10 -6.24 -13.24
C ALA A 103 -7.26 -5.88 -12.29
N LYS A 104 -7.00 -5.75 -10.98
CA LYS A 104 -8.03 -5.39 -10.00
C LYS A 104 -8.47 -3.94 -10.14
N VAL A 105 -7.55 -3.00 -10.35
CA VAL A 105 -7.85 -1.57 -10.53
C VAL A 105 -8.67 -1.34 -11.81
N ARG A 106 -8.32 -1.99 -12.93
CA ARG A 106 -9.08 -1.91 -14.20
C ARG A 106 -10.53 -2.39 -14.04
N ARG A 107 -10.77 -3.43 -13.24
CA ARG A 107 -12.13 -3.94 -12.98
C ARG A 107 -12.98 -2.94 -12.19
N MET A 108 -12.38 -2.15 -11.31
CA MET A 108 -13.10 -1.15 -10.52
C MET A 108 -13.39 0.14 -11.29
N ASN A 109 -12.56 0.46 -12.29
CA ASN A 109 -12.68 1.69 -13.07
C ASN A 109 -12.76 1.38 -14.57
N PRO A 110 -13.89 0.83 -15.06
CA PRO A 110 -14.03 0.51 -16.47
C PRO A 110 -14.26 1.80 -17.27
N LYS A 111 -13.22 2.34 -17.93
CA LYS A 111 -13.35 3.25 -19.09
C LYS A 111 -12.10 3.22 -20.00
N PRO A 112 -12.25 3.55 -21.31
CA PRO A 112 -11.60 2.86 -22.42
C PRO A 112 -10.09 3.07 -22.42
N GLU A 113 -9.37 1.99 -22.73
CA GLU A 113 -7.93 2.03 -22.96
C GLU A 113 -7.61 3.12 -24.00
N SER A 114 -6.85 4.13 -23.58
CA SER A 114 -6.00 4.86 -24.52
C SER A 114 -4.63 4.19 -24.50
N PRO A 115 -3.98 4.01 -25.67
CA PRO A 115 -2.75 3.23 -25.76
C PRO A 115 -1.67 3.88 -24.91
N ILE A 116 -0.99 3.06 -24.10
CA ILE A 116 0.31 3.43 -23.55
C ILE A 116 1.19 3.73 -24.78
N PRO A 117 1.75 4.95 -24.94
CA PRO A 117 2.67 5.20 -26.03
C PRO A 117 3.85 4.26 -25.84
N ALA A 118 4.03 3.34 -26.78
CA ALA A 118 5.26 2.57 -26.89
C ALA A 118 6.39 3.60 -26.99
N THR A 119 7.29 3.60 -26.01
CA THR A 119 8.56 4.31 -26.14
C THR A 119 9.30 3.68 -27.30
N ALA A 120 9.26 4.36 -28.45
CA ALA A 120 10.14 4.08 -29.57
C ALA A 120 11.58 4.29 -29.12
N SER A 121 12.41 3.25 -29.27
CA SER A 121 13.85 3.37 -29.48
C SER A 121 14.13 2.99 -30.93
#